data_AF-A0A5E4TXI0-F1
#
_entry.id   AF-A0A5E4TXI0-F1
#
_cell.length_a   1.000
_cell.length_b   1.000
_cell.length_c   1.000
_cell.angle_alpha   90.00
_cell.angle_beta   90.00
_cell.angle_gamma   90.00
#
_symmetry.space_group_name_H-M   'P 1'
#
loop_
_entity.id
_entity.type
_entity.pdbx_description
1 polymer ?
#
loop_
_entity_poly.entity_id
_entity_poly.type
_entity_poly.pdbx_seq_one_letter_code
_entity_poly.pdbx_strand_id
1 'polypeptide(L)'
;MIPVAPDGSGVRDSLTITRRTRRLVAASVSALAFSFAALSPVAAHADCDPAGRDVANRLMTYSGQLGDRNPLRLVLRPSSGGKLEGRYANASSQSDTHLTGRIENKTRLQLTEFDAGGMPRGTFEGEFVANADIDRQRGASSSCEVISGQWKDLRSGRSVPFELALSSIQTGKIDHLYGAAGVSDDETVNRAATQFRKGVLDDRRDVVAQSIRYPLHVSLRGKTLILRNPKSLLARYNEIFTDGYVRTIGAAVPRLMFARDQGVMLGDGAVWFDANGRVIALNRS
;
A
#
# COMPACT_ATOMS: atom_id res chain seq x y z
N MET A 1 38.73 50.08 51.58
CA MET A 1 38.58 51.43 52.16
C MET A 1 38.74 52.40 51.00
N ILE A 2 37.71 53.21 50.77
CA ILE A 2 37.53 54.12 49.61
C ILE A 2 38.61 55.22 49.65
N PRO A 3 39.00 55.78 48.49
CA PRO A 3 38.76 57.20 48.34
C PRO A 3 38.12 57.58 47.00
N VAL A 4 37.11 58.42 47.15
CA VAL A 4 36.49 59.31 46.17
C VAL A 4 37.42 60.49 45.90
N ALA A 5 37.48 60.97 44.65
CA ALA A 5 37.88 62.34 44.31
C ALA A 5 37.48 62.66 42.84
N PRO A 6 37.40 63.95 42.45
CA PRO A 6 36.17 64.52 41.91
C PRO A 6 36.30 65.20 40.52
N ASP A 7 35.19 65.84 40.15
CA ASP A 7 34.83 66.59 38.94
C ASP A 7 35.76 67.72 38.46
N GLY A 8 35.56 68.06 37.18
CA GLY A 8 35.81 69.38 36.57
C GLY A 8 37.01 69.41 35.61
N SER A 9 37.01 70.05 34.44
CA SER A 9 36.08 70.93 33.72
C SER A 9 36.78 71.34 32.40
N GLY A 10 36.05 71.75 31.36
CA GLY A 10 36.59 72.48 30.19
C GLY A 10 36.46 71.75 28.84
N VAL A 11 35.36 71.88 28.08
CA VAL A 11 34.96 72.99 27.18
C VAL A 11 35.36 72.76 25.70
N ARG A 12 34.33 72.91 24.83
CA ARG A 12 34.27 73.20 23.37
C ARG A 12 34.30 72.06 22.34
N ASP A 13 33.09 71.77 21.87
CA ASP A 13 32.62 71.81 20.47
C ASP A 13 33.55 71.30 19.36
N SER A 14 33.16 70.20 18.72
CA SER A 14 32.53 70.27 17.38
C SER A 14 32.13 68.89 16.87
N LEU A 15 30.92 68.84 16.31
CA LEU A 15 30.28 67.68 15.70
C LEU A 15 31.09 67.10 14.54
N THR A 16 31.27 65.77 14.51
CA THR A 16 31.22 65.02 13.24
C THR A 16 30.80 63.55 13.45
N ILE A 17 29.52 63.32 13.17
CA ILE A 17 28.85 62.15 12.59
C ILE A 17 29.66 60.83 12.51
N THR A 18 29.34 59.96 13.46
CA THR A 18 28.91 58.56 13.36
C THR A 18 29.15 57.78 12.06
N ARG A 19 29.95 56.69 12.15
CA ARG A 19 29.64 55.36 11.60
C ARG A 19 30.49 54.29 12.31
N ARG A 20 29.96 53.73 13.40
CA ARG A 20 30.56 52.59 14.10
C ARG A 20 29.91 51.30 13.59
N THR A 21 30.72 50.45 12.99
CA THR A 21 30.43 49.09 12.56
C THR A 21 29.89 48.24 13.70
N ARG A 22 28.61 47.83 13.62
CA ARG A 22 28.07 46.73 14.44
C ARG A 22 28.50 45.40 13.81
N ARG A 23 29.33 44.65 14.54
CA ARG A 23 29.56 43.23 14.29
C ARG A 23 28.22 42.49 14.50
N LEU A 24 27.66 41.95 13.42
CA LEU A 24 26.60 40.94 13.49
C LEU A 24 27.25 39.60 13.81
N VAL A 25 26.94 39.06 14.98
CA VAL A 25 27.14 37.64 15.28
C VAL A 25 26.10 36.88 14.46
N ALA A 26 26.54 36.21 13.40
CA ALA A 26 25.70 35.30 12.65
C ALA A 26 25.47 34.05 13.52
N ALA A 27 24.29 33.95 14.13
CA ALA A 27 23.80 32.70 14.66
C ALA A 27 23.43 31.80 13.47
N SER A 28 24.27 30.79 13.22
CA SER A 28 24.04 29.75 12.23
C SER A 28 22.83 28.92 12.64
N VAL A 29 21.63 29.33 12.22
CA VAL A 29 20.46 28.45 12.24
C VAL A 29 20.64 27.48 11.08
N SER A 30 21.22 26.32 11.35
CA SER A 30 21.16 25.17 10.44
C SER A 30 19.69 24.76 10.32
N ALA A 31 18.99 25.35 9.36
CA ALA A 31 17.72 24.84 8.89
C ALA A 31 18.00 23.49 8.20
N LEU A 32 17.83 22.39 8.93
CA LEU A 32 17.62 21.09 8.31
C LEU A 32 16.35 21.22 7.46
N ALA A 33 16.52 21.45 6.16
CA ALA A 33 15.46 21.28 5.19
C ALA A 33 15.12 19.78 5.16
N PHE A 34 14.12 19.38 5.95
CA PHE A 34 13.46 18.11 5.72
C PHE A 34 12.82 18.20 4.34
N SER A 35 13.42 17.52 3.37
CA SER A 35 12.83 17.31 2.05
C SER A 35 11.50 16.58 2.24
N PHE A 36 10.41 17.33 2.24
CA PHE A 36 9.06 16.81 2.30
C PHE A 36 8.76 16.13 0.96
N ALA A 37 8.87 14.80 0.92
CA ALA A 37 8.22 14.03 -0.13
C ALA A 37 6.72 14.14 0.08
N ALA A 38 6.06 15.00 -0.72
CA ALA A 38 4.62 14.99 -0.82
C ALA A 38 4.19 13.62 -1.35
N LEU A 39 3.63 12.79 -0.47
CA LEU A 39 2.98 11.54 -0.85
C LEU A 39 1.69 11.89 -1.60
N SER A 40 1.81 12.17 -2.89
CA SER A 40 0.64 12.17 -3.78
C SER A 40 0.07 10.75 -3.79
N PRO A 41 -1.26 10.57 -3.61
CA PRO A 41 -1.89 9.26 -3.72
C PRO A 41 -1.89 8.86 -5.19
N VAL A 42 -0.77 8.36 -5.68
CA VAL A 42 -0.69 7.73 -6.99
C VAL A 42 -1.26 6.33 -6.79
N ALA A 43 -2.52 6.14 -7.18
CA ALA A 43 -3.04 4.81 -7.45
C ALA A 43 -2.12 4.18 -8.51
N ALA A 44 -1.43 3.10 -8.13
CA ALA A 44 -0.59 2.37 -9.06
C ALA A 44 -1.52 1.62 -10.01
N HIS A 45 -1.61 2.08 -11.24
CA HIS A 45 -2.25 1.34 -12.33
C HIS A 45 -1.17 0.63 -13.12
N ALA A 46 -1.42 -0.62 -13.52
CA ALA A 46 -0.50 -1.33 -14.40
C ALA A 46 -0.38 -0.60 -15.75
N ASP A 47 0.84 -0.52 -16.29
CA ASP A 47 1.11 -0.05 -17.65
C ASP A 47 0.74 -1.18 -18.63
N CYS A 48 -0.34 -1.01 -19.40
CA CYS A 48 -1.05 -2.07 -20.12
C CYS A 48 -0.40 -2.53 -21.44
N ASP A 49 0.93 -2.43 -21.60
CA ASP A 49 1.64 -3.00 -22.77
C ASP A 49 2.37 -4.30 -22.40
N PRO A 50 1.72 -5.47 -22.57
CA PRO A 50 2.33 -6.77 -22.37
C PRO A 50 3.17 -7.25 -23.58
N ALA A 51 3.10 -6.58 -24.73
CA ALA A 51 3.62 -7.11 -25.99
C ALA A 51 5.15 -6.98 -26.16
N GLY A 52 5.85 -6.33 -25.24
CA GLY A 52 7.28 -6.04 -25.37
C GLY A 52 8.17 -6.45 -24.20
N ARG A 53 7.67 -7.17 -23.19
CA ARG A 53 8.42 -7.37 -21.95
C ARG A 53 8.90 -8.80 -21.78
N ASP A 54 10.18 -8.93 -21.46
CA ASP A 54 10.74 -10.12 -20.84
C ASP A 54 9.91 -10.45 -19.58
N VAL A 55 8.95 -11.37 -19.73
CA VAL A 55 8.02 -11.77 -18.67
C VAL A 55 8.74 -12.69 -17.66
N ALA A 56 9.95 -13.13 -17.98
CA ALA A 56 10.79 -13.81 -17.03
C ALA A 56 11.09 -12.84 -15.88
N ASN A 57 10.77 -13.25 -14.65
CA ASN A 57 11.08 -12.52 -13.42
C ASN A 57 10.17 -11.34 -13.05
N ARG A 58 8.96 -11.23 -13.63
CA ARG A 58 7.91 -10.33 -13.13
C ARG A 58 6.84 -11.08 -12.36
N LEU A 59 6.30 -10.41 -11.35
CA LEU A 59 5.17 -10.86 -10.55
C LEU A 59 3.94 -10.07 -10.98
N MET A 60 2.91 -10.79 -11.43
CA MET A 60 1.64 -10.21 -11.85
C MET A 60 0.61 -10.46 -10.77
N THR A 61 0.08 -9.39 -10.20
CA THR A 61 -0.96 -9.47 -9.17
C THR A 61 -2.30 -9.17 -9.80
N TYR A 62 -3.23 -10.09 -9.64
CA TYR A 62 -4.62 -9.94 -10.03
C TYR A 62 -5.50 -9.86 -8.79
N SER A 63 -6.51 -9.00 -8.84
CA SER A 63 -7.46 -8.78 -7.76
C SER A 63 -8.88 -8.88 -8.31
N GLY A 64 -9.79 -9.45 -7.52
CA GLY A 64 -11.18 -9.62 -7.92
C GLY A 64 -11.91 -10.52 -6.93
N GLN A 65 -12.72 -11.45 -7.42
CA GLN A 65 -13.58 -12.27 -6.56
C GLN A 65 -13.59 -13.75 -6.95
N LEU A 66 -13.82 -14.60 -5.94
CA LEU A 66 -14.14 -16.02 -6.05
C LEU A 66 -15.60 -16.23 -5.61
N GLY A 67 -16.51 -16.34 -6.57
CA GLY A 67 -17.94 -16.20 -6.32
C GLY A 67 -18.33 -14.77 -5.94
N ASP A 68 -19.53 -14.59 -5.38
CA ASP A 68 -20.15 -13.25 -5.31
C ASP A 68 -19.64 -12.33 -4.18
N ARG A 69 -18.95 -12.87 -3.18
CA ARG A 69 -18.60 -12.13 -1.93
C ARG A 69 -17.29 -12.55 -1.29
N ASN A 70 -16.39 -13.15 -2.06
CA ASN A 70 -15.09 -13.58 -1.54
C ASN A 70 -13.97 -12.87 -2.30
N PRO A 71 -13.49 -11.71 -1.83
CA PRO A 71 -12.36 -11.02 -2.43
C PRO A 71 -11.16 -11.95 -2.51
N LEU A 72 -10.57 -12.03 -3.70
CA LEU A 72 -9.47 -12.91 -4.03
C LEU A 72 -8.33 -12.07 -4.59
N ARG A 73 -7.11 -12.37 -4.14
CA ARG A 73 -5.89 -11.87 -4.73
C ARG A 73 -5.02 -13.05 -5.17
N LEU A 74 -4.53 -12.97 -6.40
CA LEU A 74 -3.72 -13.98 -7.06
C LEU A 74 -2.43 -13.34 -7.55
N VAL A 75 -1.28 -13.90 -7.18
CA VAL A 75 0.03 -13.50 -7.71
C VAL A 75 0.57 -14.63 -8.57
N LEU A 76 0.96 -14.32 -9.81
CA LEU A 76 1.53 -15.26 -10.75
C LEU A 76 2.96 -14.85 -11.12
N ARG A 77 3.84 -15.85 -11.18
CA ARG A 77 5.21 -15.75 -11.66
C ARG A 77 5.41 -16.72 -12.82
N PRO A 78 5.54 -16.22 -14.06
CA PRO A 78 5.89 -17.05 -15.20
C PRO A 78 7.34 -17.50 -15.13
N SER A 79 7.59 -18.71 -15.62
CA SER A 79 8.94 -19.20 -15.91
C SER A 79 9.04 -19.64 -17.37
N SER A 80 10.25 -19.96 -17.82
CA SER A 80 10.48 -20.51 -19.16
C SER A 80 9.58 -21.74 -19.42
N GLY A 81 9.12 -21.87 -20.67
CA GLY A 81 8.26 -22.99 -21.08
C GLY A 81 6.79 -22.88 -20.68
N GLY A 82 6.30 -21.68 -20.32
CA GLY A 82 4.88 -21.43 -20.06
C GLY A 82 4.36 -21.95 -18.71
N LYS A 83 5.26 -22.41 -17.84
CA LYS A 83 4.94 -22.80 -16.46
C LYS A 83 4.66 -21.56 -15.60
N LEU A 84 3.78 -21.74 -14.64
CA LEU A 84 3.41 -20.74 -13.65
C LEU A 84 3.66 -21.26 -12.25
N GLU A 85 4.27 -20.43 -11.43
CA GLU A 85 4.18 -20.51 -9.97
C GLU A 85 3.20 -19.43 -9.50
N GLY A 86 2.39 -19.74 -8.49
CA GLY A 86 1.42 -18.78 -8.00
C GLY A 86 1.15 -18.86 -6.50
N ARG A 87 0.55 -17.78 -6.00
CA ARG A 87 0.00 -17.66 -4.65
C ARG A 87 -1.37 -17.06 -4.74
N TYR A 88 -2.30 -17.51 -3.90
CA TYR A 88 -3.53 -16.76 -3.71
C TYR A 88 -3.91 -16.65 -2.24
N ALA A 89 -4.68 -15.61 -1.93
CA ALA A 89 -5.28 -15.40 -0.63
C ALA A 89 -6.65 -14.73 -0.80
N ASN A 90 -7.56 -15.02 0.12
CA ASN A 90 -8.81 -14.30 0.27
C ASN A 90 -8.80 -13.41 1.52
N ALA A 91 -9.80 -12.54 1.66
CA ALA A 91 -9.87 -11.58 2.77
C ALA A 91 -9.91 -12.21 4.18
N SER A 92 -10.21 -13.50 4.29
CA SER A 92 -10.25 -14.27 5.56
C SER A 92 -9.05 -15.19 5.77
N SER A 93 -8.16 -15.30 4.78
CA SER A 93 -7.05 -16.26 4.78
C SER A 93 -6.03 -15.93 5.87
N GLN A 94 -5.59 -16.96 6.59
CA GLN A 94 -4.52 -16.83 7.59
C GLN A 94 -3.12 -17.01 6.97
N SER A 95 -3.04 -17.66 5.81
CA SER A 95 -1.81 -17.90 5.05
C SER A 95 -2.11 -17.88 3.56
N ASP A 96 -1.07 -17.75 2.74
CA ASP A 96 -1.21 -17.83 1.29
C ASP A 96 -1.22 -19.29 0.83
N THR A 97 -2.05 -19.59 -0.15
CA THR A 97 -2.14 -20.94 -0.74
C THR A 97 -1.24 -21.02 -1.96
N HIS A 98 -0.44 -22.10 -2.06
CA HIS A 98 0.45 -22.33 -3.18
C HIS A 98 -0.32 -22.83 -4.40
N LEU A 99 0.10 -22.32 -5.57
CA LEU A 99 -0.37 -22.77 -6.86
C LEU A 99 0.81 -23.14 -7.76
N THR A 100 0.61 -24.16 -8.61
CA THR A 100 1.47 -24.42 -9.76
C THR A 100 0.63 -24.62 -10.98
N GLY A 101 1.11 -24.24 -12.16
CA GLY A 101 0.31 -24.40 -13.35
C GLY A 101 1.02 -24.00 -14.63
N ARG A 102 0.23 -23.62 -15.63
CA ARG A 102 0.70 -23.20 -16.94
C ARG A 102 -0.32 -22.35 -17.68
N ILE A 103 0.17 -21.67 -18.71
CA ILE A 103 -0.67 -21.08 -19.76
C ILE A 103 -0.61 -21.99 -20.99
N GLU A 104 -1.75 -22.46 -21.44
CA GLU A 104 -1.92 -23.25 -22.66
C GLU A 104 -2.48 -22.38 -23.78
N ASN A 105 -2.03 -22.62 -25.03
CA ASN A 105 -2.52 -21.92 -26.21
C ASN A 105 -2.49 -20.38 -26.09
N LYS A 106 -1.60 -19.84 -25.26
CA LYS A 106 -1.43 -18.41 -24.92
C LYS A 106 -2.58 -17.75 -24.16
N THR A 107 -3.74 -18.37 -24.05
CA THR A 107 -4.93 -17.75 -23.44
C THR A 107 -5.55 -18.55 -22.31
N ARG A 108 -5.30 -19.86 -22.22
CA ARG A 108 -5.93 -20.73 -21.23
C ARG A 108 -5.04 -20.89 -20.00
N LEU A 109 -5.56 -20.48 -18.84
CA LEU A 109 -4.93 -20.64 -17.55
C LEU A 109 -5.35 -21.97 -16.91
N GLN A 110 -4.38 -22.76 -16.47
CA GLN A 110 -4.62 -23.91 -15.59
C GLN A 110 -3.68 -23.84 -14.39
N LEU A 111 -4.25 -23.78 -13.18
CA LEU A 111 -3.50 -23.82 -11.92
C LEU A 111 -4.05 -24.94 -11.03
N THR A 112 -3.15 -25.63 -10.35
CA THR A 112 -3.47 -26.58 -9.27
C THR A 112 -3.19 -25.93 -7.93
N GLU A 113 -4.16 -26.01 -7.04
CA GLU A 113 -4.07 -25.63 -5.64
C GLU A 113 -3.59 -26.80 -4.79
N PHE A 114 -2.70 -26.52 -3.83
CA PHE A 114 -2.19 -27.50 -2.90
C PHE A 114 -2.51 -27.12 -1.45
N ASP A 115 -2.80 -28.09 -0.60
CA ASP A 115 -2.83 -27.87 0.85
C ASP A 115 -1.42 -27.76 1.45
N ALA A 116 -1.36 -27.53 2.77
CA ALA A 116 -0.11 -27.45 3.52
C ALA A 116 0.73 -28.74 3.47
N GLY A 117 0.10 -29.89 3.17
CA GLY A 117 0.78 -31.18 2.99
C GLY A 117 1.29 -31.40 1.57
N GLY A 118 1.05 -30.46 0.64
CA GLY A 118 1.43 -30.58 -0.76
C GLY A 118 0.48 -31.44 -1.59
N MET A 119 -0.71 -31.77 -1.08
CA MET A 119 -1.69 -32.55 -1.82
C MET A 119 -2.60 -31.65 -2.66
N PRO A 120 -2.88 -32.00 -3.94
CA PRO A 120 -3.82 -31.27 -4.76
C PRO A 120 -5.21 -31.19 -4.11
N ARG A 121 -5.76 -29.98 -4.08
CA ARG A 121 -7.02 -29.65 -3.38
C ARG A 121 -8.06 -28.99 -4.25
N GLY A 122 -7.62 -28.25 -5.26
CA GLY A 122 -8.49 -27.55 -6.18
C GLY A 122 -7.78 -27.27 -7.50
N THR A 123 -8.55 -26.89 -8.51
CA THR A 123 -8.01 -26.37 -9.77
C THR A 123 -8.65 -25.02 -10.10
N PHE A 124 -7.85 -24.09 -10.62
CA PHE A 124 -8.35 -22.92 -11.33
C PHE A 124 -8.21 -23.19 -12.82
N GLU A 125 -9.32 -23.15 -13.54
CA GLU A 125 -9.39 -23.24 -14.99
C GLU A 125 -10.03 -21.97 -15.50
N GLY A 126 -9.30 -21.19 -16.31
CA GLY A 126 -9.80 -19.92 -16.81
C GLY A 126 -9.17 -19.50 -18.12
N GLU A 127 -9.60 -18.36 -18.63
CA GLU A 127 -9.10 -17.78 -19.86
C GLU A 127 -8.82 -16.29 -19.67
N PHE A 128 -7.74 -15.82 -20.30
CA PHE A 128 -7.43 -14.40 -20.42
C PHE A 128 -8.38 -13.79 -21.45
N VAL A 129 -9.26 -12.91 -20.99
CA VAL A 129 -10.27 -12.24 -21.82
C VAL A 129 -9.71 -10.93 -22.34
N ALA A 130 -9.95 -10.63 -23.62
CA ALA A 130 -9.61 -9.31 -24.17
C ALA A 130 -10.46 -8.23 -23.48
N ASN A 131 -9.82 -7.13 -23.05
CA ASN A 131 -10.45 -6.05 -22.26
C ASN A 131 -11.68 -5.39 -22.92
N ALA A 132 -11.95 -5.65 -24.20
CA ALA A 132 -13.02 -5.01 -24.95
C ALA A 132 -14.43 -5.44 -24.51
N ASP A 133 -14.59 -6.58 -23.82
CA ASP A 133 -15.91 -7.20 -23.64
C ASP A 133 -16.50 -7.10 -22.22
N ILE A 134 -15.69 -6.97 -21.16
CA ILE A 134 -16.21 -7.03 -19.78
C ILE A 134 -16.78 -5.67 -19.30
N ASP A 135 -16.39 -4.57 -19.94
CA ASP A 135 -16.68 -3.22 -19.40
C ASP A 135 -17.69 -2.36 -20.16
N ARG A 136 -18.29 -2.86 -21.24
CA ARG A 136 -19.44 -2.16 -21.85
C ARG A 136 -20.73 -2.29 -21.04
N GLN A 137 -20.82 -3.26 -20.12
CA GLN A 137 -22.05 -3.54 -19.36
C GLN A 137 -22.04 -2.94 -17.93
N ARG A 138 -20.88 -2.63 -17.35
CA ARG A 138 -20.75 -2.08 -15.99
C ARG A 138 -19.95 -0.77 -15.88
N GLY A 139 -19.65 -0.14 -17.01
CA GLY A 139 -19.24 1.26 -17.07
C GLY A 139 -18.01 1.61 -16.23
N ALA A 140 -16.83 1.01 -16.52
CA ALA A 140 -15.52 1.67 -16.48
C ALA A 140 -14.35 0.68 -16.72
N SER A 141 -14.00 0.34 -17.98
CA SER A 141 -12.76 -0.43 -18.24
C SER A 141 -11.54 0.46 -18.17
N SER A 142 -10.80 0.32 -17.08
CA SER A 142 -9.38 0.66 -17.01
C SER A 142 -8.51 -0.58 -16.78
N SER A 143 -9.08 -1.79 -16.82
CA SER A 143 -8.35 -3.04 -16.57
C SER A 143 -7.55 -3.50 -17.79
N CYS A 144 -6.25 -3.74 -17.60
CA CYS A 144 -5.33 -4.15 -18.66
C CYS A 144 -5.49 -5.60 -19.12
N GLU A 145 -5.91 -6.49 -18.24
CA GLU A 145 -6.05 -7.91 -18.52
C GLU A 145 -7.01 -8.49 -17.49
N VAL A 146 -7.95 -9.32 -17.92
CA VAL A 146 -8.89 -10.00 -17.03
C VAL A 146 -8.77 -11.51 -17.23
N ILE A 147 -8.75 -12.25 -16.13
CA ILE A 147 -8.85 -13.70 -16.10
C ILE A 147 -10.22 -14.05 -15.55
N SER A 148 -11.00 -14.82 -16.30
CA SER A 148 -12.27 -15.36 -15.83
C SER A 148 -12.29 -16.88 -15.99
N GLY A 149 -13.00 -17.56 -15.09
CA GLY A 149 -12.99 -19.02 -15.08
C GLY A 149 -13.73 -19.64 -13.92
N GLN A 150 -13.38 -20.89 -13.63
CA GLN A 150 -13.94 -21.69 -12.56
C GLN A 150 -12.82 -22.21 -11.65
N TRP A 151 -13.04 -22.09 -10.35
CA TRP A 151 -12.32 -22.87 -9.35
C TRP A 151 -13.13 -24.12 -9.01
N LYS A 152 -12.48 -25.28 -9.01
CA LYS A 152 -13.10 -26.57 -8.69
C LYS A 152 -12.45 -27.19 -7.47
N ASP A 153 -13.23 -27.49 -6.43
CA ASP A 153 -12.78 -28.28 -5.28
C ASP A 153 -12.68 -29.75 -5.69
N LEU A 154 -11.48 -30.33 -5.59
CA LEU A 154 -11.25 -31.73 -5.96
C LEU A 154 -11.86 -32.71 -4.95
N ARG A 155 -12.16 -32.28 -3.72
CA ARG A 155 -12.77 -33.15 -2.70
C ARG A 155 -14.28 -33.23 -2.86
N SER A 156 -14.95 -32.10 -3.08
CA SER A 156 -16.41 -32.02 -3.13
C SER A 156 -16.98 -31.98 -4.56
N GLY A 157 -16.13 -31.71 -5.57
CA GLY A 157 -16.57 -31.48 -6.94
C GLY A 157 -17.25 -30.11 -7.16
N ARG A 158 -17.36 -29.28 -6.11
CA ARG A 158 -17.97 -27.95 -6.18
C ARG A 158 -17.18 -27.05 -7.12
N SER A 159 -17.89 -26.35 -8.00
CA SER A 159 -17.33 -25.30 -8.88
C SER A 159 -17.79 -23.93 -8.43
N VAL A 160 -16.90 -22.93 -8.50
CA VAL A 160 -17.17 -21.53 -8.16
C VAL A 160 -16.56 -20.63 -9.23
N PRO A 161 -17.30 -19.68 -9.81
CA PRO A 161 -16.73 -18.76 -10.78
C PRO A 161 -15.70 -17.84 -10.13
N PHE A 162 -14.69 -17.43 -10.88
CA PHE A 162 -13.80 -16.34 -10.48
C PHE A 162 -13.64 -15.35 -11.62
N GLU A 163 -13.40 -14.10 -11.26
CA GLU A 163 -13.05 -13.02 -12.17
C GLU A 163 -12.01 -12.15 -11.50
N LEU A 164 -10.88 -11.95 -12.17
CA LEU A 164 -9.69 -11.31 -11.62
C LEU A 164 -9.12 -10.34 -12.66
N ALA A 165 -9.01 -9.07 -12.30
CA ALA A 165 -8.36 -8.07 -13.13
C ALA A 165 -6.90 -7.88 -12.70
N LEU A 166 -6.01 -7.66 -13.67
CA LEU A 166 -4.62 -7.30 -13.40
C LEU A 166 -4.58 -5.98 -12.63
N SER A 167 -4.10 -6.04 -11.39
CA SER A 167 -4.01 -4.88 -10.51
C SER A 167 -2.61 -4.26 -10.48
N SER A 168 -1.55 -5.08 -10.61
CA SER A 168 -0.18 -4.55 -10.60
C SER A 168 0.82 -5.53 -11.20
N ILE A 169 1.95 -4.99 -11.68
CA ILE A 169 3.12 -5.78 -12.05
C ILE A 169 4.33 -5.24 -11.28
N GLN A 170 5.01 -6.11 -10.54
CA GLN A 170 6.20 -5.76 -9.77
C GLN A 170 7.36 -6.72 -10.05
N THR A 171 8.58 -6.27 -9.80
CA THR A 171 9.74 -7.16 -9.71
C THR A 171 9.85 -7.68 -8.28
N GLY A 172 10.55 -8.80 -8.10
CA GLY A 172 10.78 -9.37 -6.77
C GLY A 172 10.61 -10.88 -6.75
N LYS A 173 10.43 -11.43 -5.55
CA LYS A 173 10.23 -12.86 -5.35
C LYS A 173 8.83 -13.12 -4.81
N ILE A 174 8.21 -14.21 -5.25
CA ILE A 174 6.82 -14.52 -4.86
C ILE A 174 6.68 -14.90 -3.38
N ASP A 175 7.78 -15.34 -2.76
CA ASP A 175 7.91 -15.61 -1.32
C ASP A 175 8.36 -14.39 -0.50
N HIS A 176 8.63 -13.25 -1.17
CA HIS A 176 9.04 -12.00 -0.53
C HIS A 176 8.63 -10.79 -1.39
N LEU A 177 7.34 -10.50 -1.40
CA LEU A 177 6.70 -9.44 -2.19
C LEU A 177 7.01 -8.04 -1.67
N TYR A 178 7.27 -7.88 -0.37
CA TYR A 178 7.34 -6.56 0.25
C TYR A 178 8.76 -6.00 0.39
N GLY A 179 9.77 -6.70 -0.14
CA GLY A 179 11.17 -6.28 -0.06
C GLY A 179 11.44 -4.88 -0.61
N ALA A 180 10.69 -4.42 -1.63
CA ALA A 180 10.82 -3.06 -2.17
C ALA A 180 10.45 -1.96 -1.15
N ALA A 181 9.63 -2.29 -0.14
CA ALA A 181 9.26 -1.40 0.95
C ALA A 181 10.23 -1.50 2.16
N GLY A 182 11.33 -2.27 2.02
CA GLY A 182 12.27 -2.52 3.11
C GLY A 182 11.75 -3.50 4.18
N VAL A 183 10.66 -4.22 3.89
CA VAL A 183 10.16 -5.29 4.76
C VAL A 183 11.16 -6.46 4.70
N SER A 184 11.46 -7.07 5.84
CA SER A 184 12.31 -8.27 5.93
C SER A 184 11.49 -9.57 5.96
N ASP A 185 10.31 -9.53 6.59
CA ASP A 185 9.35 -10.63 6.67
C ASP A 185 7.96 -10.12 6.28
N ASP A 186 7.46 -10.57 5.12
CA ASP A 186 6.14 -10.20 4.61
C ASP A 186 5.03 -10.47 5.62
N GLU A 187 5.18 -11.50 6.45
CA GLU A 187 4.15 -11.89 7.43
C GLU A 187 3.98 -10.83 8.52
N THR A 188 5.01 -10.02 8.80
CA THR A 188 4.90 -8.88 9.72
C THR A 188 3.84 -7.89 9.24
N VAL A 189 3.84 -7.56 7.95
CA VAL A 189 2.86 -6.63 7.37
C VAL A 189 1.51 -7.32 7.15
N ASN A 190 1.48 -8.59 6.74
CA ASN A 190 0.23 -9.35 6.59
C ASN A 190 -0.59 -9.41 7.90
N ARG A 191 0.08 -9.73 9.02
CA ARG A 191 -0.56 -9.74 10.35
C ARG A 191 -1.04 -8.35 10.74
N ALA A 192 -0.23 -7.32 10.54
CA ALA A 192 -0.60 -5.96 10.89
C ALA A 192 -1.78 -5.44 10.05
N ALA A 193 -1.79 -5.71 8.74
CA ALA A 193 -2.89 -5.37 7.84
C ALA A 193 -4.18 -6.11 8.23
N THR A 194 -4.08 -7.39 8.60
CA THR A 194 -5.21 -8.19 9.09
C THR A 194 -5.78 -7.62 10.39
N GLN A 195 -4.92 -7.28 11.34
CA GLN A 195 -5.32 -6.68 12.63
C GLN A 195 -5.93 -5.30 12.45
N PHE A 196 -5.34 -4.44 11.61
CA PHE A 196 -5.87 -3.12 11.28
C PHE A 196 -7.26 -3.24 10.66
N ARG A 197 -7.39 -4.06 9.61
CA ARG A 197 -8.67 -4.30 8.92
C ARG A 197 -9.73 -4.79 9.90
N LYS A 198 -9.41 -5.75 10.76
CA LYS A 198 -10.33 -6.25 11.79
C LYS A 198 -10.70 -5.15 12.79
N GLY A 199 -9.73 -4.36 13.25
CA GLY A 199 -9.97 -3.24 14.17
C GLY A 199 -10.93 -2.20 13.58
N VAL A 200 -10.82 -1.91 12.28
CA VAL A 200 -11.75 -1.01 11.57
C VAL A 200 -13.15 -1.62 11.48
N LEU A 201 -13.26 -2.90 11.10
CA LEU A 201 -14.56 -3.59 10.95
C LEU A 201 -15.31 -3.75 12.27
N ASP A 202 -14.59 -3.93 13.37
CA ASP A 202 -15.14 -4.12 14.72
C ASP A 202 -15.32 -2.79 15.48
N ASP A 203 -15.11 -1.62 14.84
CA ASP A 203 -15.03 -0.27 15.45
C ASP A 203 -14.11 -0.19 16.71
N ARG A 204 -13.03 -0.96 16.73
CA ARG A 204 -12.03 -0.94 17.81
C ARG A 204 -11.02 0.19 17.61
N ARG A 205 -11.45 1.40 17.96
CA ARG A 205 -10.71 2.64 17.71
C ARG A 205 -9.35 2.70 18.41
N ASP A 206 -9.23 2.06 19.57
CA ASP A 206 -7.99 1.92 20.33
C ASP A 206 -6.96 1.09 19.55
N VAL A 207 -7.37 -0.04 18.98
CA VAL A 207 -6.53 -0.90 18.14
C VAL A 207 -6.09 -0.17 16.89
N VAL A 208 -7.03 0.52 16.23
CA VAL A 208 -6.74 1.33 15.04
C VAL A 208 -5.72 2.42 15.38
N ALA A 209 -5.91 3.17 16.46
CA ALA A 209 -4.98 4.21 16.88
C ALA A 209 -3.58 3.67 17.25
N GLN A 210 -3.49 2.49 17.87
CA GLN A 210 -2.22 1.87 18.24
C GLN A 210 -1.41 1.38 17.03
N SER A 211 -2.10 0.95 15.96
CA SER A 211 -1.46 0.47 14.73
C SER A 211 -0.76 1.56 13.92
N ILE A 212 -1.06 2.83 14.19
CA ILE A 212 -0.60 3.98 13.40
C ILE A 212 0.80 4.41 13.80
N ARG A 213 1.65 4.71 12.82
CA ARG A 213 2.86 5.51 13.01
C ARG A 213 2.49 6.99 12.87
N TYR A 214 2.58 7.72 13.97
CA TYR A 214 2.38 9.17 13.95
C TYR A 214 3.67 9.92 13.57
N PRO A 215 3.58 11.07 12.88
CA PRO A 215 2.37 11.70 12.35
C PRO A 215 1.75 10.91 11.18
N LEU A 216 0.42 10.81 11.17
CA LEU A 216 -0.34 10.09 10.14
C LEU A 216 -0.80 11.06 9.06
N HIS A 217 -0.60 10.67 7.80
CA HIS A 217 -1.14 11.37 6.64
C HIS A 217 -2.54 10.82 6.31
N VAL A 218 -3.52 11.70 6.21
CA VAL A 218 -4.89 11.34 5.82
C VAL A 218 -5.30 12.17 4.62
N SER A 219 -5.54 11.53 3.47
CA SER A 219 -6.13 12.19 2.32
C SER A 219 -7.66 12.13 2.43
N LEU A 220 -8.29 13.29 2.55
CA LEU A 220 -9.74 13.46 2.60
C LEU A 220 -10.18 14.34 1.44
N ARG A 221 -10.89 13.77 0.45
CA ARG A 221 -11.45 14.54 -0.69
C ARG A 221 -10.38 15.38 -1.41
N GLY A 222 -9.21 14.77 -1.66
CA GLY A 222 -8.08 15.42 -2.32
C GLY A 222 -7.26 16.39 -1.45
N LYS A 223 -7.59 16.56 -0.16
CA LYS A 223 -6.80 17.36 0.79
C LYS A 223 -6.07 16.48 1.78
N THR A 224 -4.79 16.76 2.01
CA THR A 224 -3.99 16.05 3.01
C THR A 224 -4.12 16.72 4.38
N LEU A 225 -4.57 15.95 5.36
CA LEU A 225 -4.60 16.27 6.78
C LEU A 225 -3.48 15.50 7.49
N ILE A 226 -2.77 16.15 8.40
CA ILE A 226 -1.76 15.50 9.24
C ILE A 226 -2.27 15.38 10.67
N LEU A 227 -2.40 14.15 11.15
CA LEU A 227 -2.77 13.84 12.53
C LEU A 227 -1.50 13.53 13.32
N ARG A 228 -1.24 14.27 14.39
CA ARG A 228 0.04 14.17 15.13
C ARG A 228 0.06 13.12 16.23
N ASN A 229 -1.11 12.65 16.67
CA ASN A 229 -1.23 11.74 17.81
C ASN A 229 -2.58 10.99 17.83
N PRO A 230 -2.72 9.94 18.66
CA PRO A 230 -3.97 9.20 18.82
C PRO A 230 -5.20 10.07 19.09
N LYS A 231 -5.07 11.08 19.97
CA LYS A 231 -6.18 11.97 20.32
C LYS A 231 -6.74 12.70 19.09
N SER A 232 -5.86 13.16 18.19
CA SER A 232 -6.28 13.82 16.95
C SER A 232 -6.98 12.90 15.95
N LEU A 233 -6.62 11.60 15.92
CA LEU A 233 -7.34 10.59 15.14
C LEU A 233 -8.71 10.33 15.73
N LEU A 234 -8.79 10.04 17.03
CA LEU A 234 -10.04 9.68 17.70
C LEU A 234 -11.08 10.80 17.61
N ALA A 235 -10.64 12.06 17.69
CA ALA A 235 -11.51 13.23 17.51
C ALA A 235 -12.13 13.34 16.11
N ARG A 236 -11.51 12.72 15.09
CA ARG A 236 -11.95 12.74 13.68
C ARG A 236 -12.31 11.36 13.15
N TYR A 237 -12.46 10.37 14.03
CA TYR A 237 -12.55 8.98 13.61
C TYR A 237 -13.70 8.75 12.63
N ASN A 238 -14.90 9.25 12.94
CA ASN A 238 -16.07 9.13 12.08
C ASN A 238 -15.97 9.98 10.80
N GLU A 239 -15.16 11.06 10.80
CA GLU A 239 -14.90 11.85 9.60
C GLU A 239 -14.03 11.06 8.59
N ILE A 240 -13.14 10.21 9.10
CA ILE A 240 -12.18 9.43 8.32
C ILE A 240 -12.80 8.08 7.92
N PHE A 241 -13.25 7.30 8.90
CA PHE A 241 -13.84 5.97 8.75
C PHE A 241 -15.34 6.06 8.51
N THR A 242 -15.72 6.63 7.37
CA THR A 242 -17.11 6.59 6.89
C THR A 242 -17.48 5.17 6.47
N ASP A 243 -18.77 4.84 6.41
CA ASP A 243 -19.24 3.51 6.00
C ASP A 243 -18.67 3.09 4.64
N GLY A 244 -18.53 4.02 3.70
CA GLY A 244 -17.91 3.78 2.40
C GLY A 244 -16.45 3.33 2.54
N TYR A 245 -15.66 4.03 3.35
CA TYR A 245 -14.26 3.71 3.56
C TYR A 245 -14.07 2.42 4.37
N VAL A 246 -14.92 2.17 5.36
CA VAL A 246 -14.98 0.90 6.10
C VAL A 246 -15.29 -0.26 5.16
N ARG A 247 -16.23 -0.09 4.21
CA ARG A 247 -16.50 -1.11 3.17
C ARG A 247 -15.29 -1.33 2.26
N THR A 248 -14.59 -0.28 1.84
CA THR A 248 -13.36 -0.41 1.03
C THR A 248 -12.29 -1.22 1.77
N ILE A 249 -12.02 -0.89 3.04
CA ILE A 249 -11.07 -1.64 3.89
C ILE A 249 -11.56 -3.07 4.12
N GLY A 250 -12.87 -3.25 4.33
CA GLY A 250 -13.51 -4.55 4.51
C GLY A 250 -13.40 -5.47 3.29
N ALA A 251 -13.47 -4.93 2.07
CA ALA A 251 -13.33 -5.70 0.85
C ALA A 251 -11.87 -6.04 0.51
N ALA A 252 -10.89 -5.41 1.16
CA ALA A 252 -9.48 -5.61 0.84
C ALA A 252 -8.94 -6.96 1.37
N VAL A 253 -8.05 -7.58 0.58
CA VAL A 253 -7.30 -8.78 0.97
C VAL A 253 -6.00 -8.35 1.68
N PRO A 254 -5.81 -8.66 2.98
CA PRO A 254 -4.66 -8.20 3.78
C PRO A 254 -3.40 -9.04 3.58
N ARG A 255 -3.24 -9.62 2.39
CA ARG A 255 -2.13 -10.48 1.99
C ARG A 255 -1.85 -10.27 0.50
N LEU A 256 -0.66 -10.67 0.05
CA LEU A 256 -0.22 -10.52 -1.33
C LEU A 256 -0.34 -9.08 -1.87
N MET A 257 -0.22 -8.09 -0.99
CA MET A 257 -0.37 -6.67 -1.27
C MET A 257 0.70 -6.14 -2.23
N PHE A 258 0.38 -5.03 -2.90
CA PHE A 258 1.39 -4.31 -3.67
C PHE A 258 2.35 -3.58 -2.73
N ALA A 259 3.63 -3.54 -3.10
CA ALA A 259 4.67 -2.84 -2.34
C ALA A 259 5.57 -2.02 -3.27
N ARG A 260 6.00 -0.86 -2.75
CA ARG A 260 7.04 -0.02 -3.34
C ARG A 260 7.86 0.66 -2.24
N ASP A 261 8.83 1.47 -2.64
CA ASP A 261 9.68 2.29 -1.76
C ASP A 261 8.90 3.11 -0.70
N GLN A 262 7.66 3.50 -1.00
CA GLN A 262 6.79 4.23 -0.07
C GLN A 262 6.10 3.36 1.00
N GLY A 263 6.06 2.04 0.84
CA GLY A 263 5.37 1.13 1.73
C GLY A 263 4.57 0.03 1.02
N VAL A 264 3.77 -0.68 1.81
CA VAL A 264 2.88 -1.76 1.36
C VAL A 264 1.44 -1.27 1.41
N MET A 265 0.63 -1.51 0.38
CA MET A 265 -0.72 -0.96 0.30
C MET A 265 -1.85 -2.01 0.37
N LEU A 266 -2.87 -1.68 1.15
CA LEU A 266 -4.13 -2.42 1.26
C LEU A 266 -5.26 -1.65 0.57
N GLY A 267 -6.14 -2.38 -0.13
CA GLY A 267 -7.34 -1.83 -0.75
C GLY A 267 -7.04 -0.75 -1.79
N ASP A 268 -6.19 -1.07 -2.76
CA ASP A 268 -5.82 -0.19 -3.88
C ASP A 268 -5.31 1.19 -3.45
N GLY A 269 -4.53 1.21 -2.38
CA GLY A 269 -3.94 2.43 -1.83
C GLY A 269 -4.76 3.09 -0.74
N ALA A 270 -5.89 2.51 -0.34
CA ALA A 270 -6.70 2.98 0.77
C ALA A 270 -5.90 3.10 2.07
N VAL A 271 -5.01 2.15 2.36
CA VAL A 271 -4.17 2.14 3.56
C VAL A 271 -2.74 1.81 3.16
N TRP A 272 -1.77 2.55 3.71
CA TRP A 272 -0.35 2.28 3.51
C TRP A 272 0.31 1.89 4.83
N PHE A 273 1.19 0.89 4.77
CA PHE A 273 1.96 0.36 5.88
C PHE A 273 3.46 0.58 5.63
N ASP A 274 4.22 0.86 6.69
CA ASP A 274 5.69 0.81 6.64
C ASP A 274 6.24 -0.61 6.78
N ALA A 275 7.57 -0.72 6.73
CA ALA A 275 8.29 -1.99 6.86
C ALA A 275 8.00 -2.75 8.16
N ASN A 276 7.55 -2.07 9.21
CA ASN A 276 7.23 -2.65 10.52
C ASN A 276 5.73 -2.96 10.67
N GLY A 277 4.94 -2.82 9.59
CA GLY A 277 3.49 -3.01 9.62
C GLY A 277 2.73 -1.88 10.30
N ARG A 278 3.33 -0.70 10.54
CA ARG A 278 2.58 0.44 11.08
C ARG A 278 1.88 1.20 9.97
N VAL A 279 0.66 1.67 10.22
CA VAL A 279 -0.09 2.49 9.26
C VAL A 279 0.54 3.88 9.15
N ILE A 280 0.86 4.30 7.94
CA ILE A 280 1.54 5.57 7.64
C ILE A 280 0.68 6.54 6.82
N ALA A 281 -0.31 6.02 6.09
CA ALA A 281 -1.28 6.84 5.38
C ALA A 281 -2.65 6.17 5.28
N LEU A 282 -3.69 7.00 5.29
CA LEU A 282 -5.08 6.65 5.00
C LEU A 282 -5.58 7.52 3.85
N ASN A 283 -5.96 6.90 2.73
CA ASN A 283 -6.47 7.60 1.56
C ASN A 283 -7.94 7.29 1.35
N ARG A 284 -8.78 8.30 1.59
CA ARG A 284 -10.20 8.23 1.27
C ARG A 284 -10.46 9.07 0.02
N SER A 285 -10.59 8.37 -1.12
CA SER A 285 -11.08 8.92 -2.38
C SER A 285 -12.53 9.39 -2.28
#